data_AF-A0A952CQI4-F1
#
_entry.id   AF-A0A952CQI4-F1
#
_cell.length_a   1.000
_cell.length_b   1.000
_cell.length_c   1.000
_cell.angle_alpha   90.00
_cell.angle_beta   90.00
_cell.angle_gamma   90.00
#
_symmetry.space_group_name_H-M   'P 1'
#
loop_
_entity.id
_entity.type
_entity.pdbx_description
1 polymer ?
#
loop_
_entity_poly.entity_id
_entity_poly.type
_entity_poly.pdbx_seq_one_letter_code
_entity_poly.pdbx_strand_id
1 'polypeptide(L)'
;MDLVTIATFSNYLQAGPFKSKLENEGVACFLMDEHTSTIAPHMEAAIGGIKLQVSKNDFTKARKILQDIGYTFDDEYELPVFWKHFDNLTRTLPVLGKKSIFLRFLILLITFALSAISTLVYVNQPATKDMLTERDWCINSFTHQGKELHPYSTGVKLILNNGQNCIEKIRLGIEGYAEFPGFNTFAVNGRWHLDIEKDSIFVSGIDTFQDLYEGWYDFELNDQHLILTSKNVTIYCTREKDIQLPF
;
A
#
# COMPACT_ATOMS: atom_id res chain seq x y z
N MET A 1 8.98 -20.22 44.88
CA MET A 1 7.92 -21.21 45.17
C MET A 1 7.17 -21.34 43.86
N ASP A 2 7.38 -22.45 43.14
CA ASP A 2 6.90 -22.58 41.77
C ASP A 2 5.42 -22.96 41.78
N LEU A 3 4.57 -22.05 41.32
CA LEU A 3 3.13 -22.26 41.21
C LEU A 3 2.79 -22.80 39.83
N VAL A 4 1.85 -23.73 39.77
CA VAL A 4 1.33 -24.33 38.54
C VAL A 4 -0.19 -24.21 38.53
N THR A 5 -0.76 -23.85 37.37
CA THR A 5 -2.20 -23.82 37.17
C THR A 5 -2.74 -25.24 37.05
N ILE A 6 -3.72 -25.58 37.88
CA ILE A 6 -4.39 -26.89 37.88
C ILE A 6 -5.77 -26.83 37.24
N ALA A 7 -6.46 -25.70 37.31
CA ALA A 7 -7.79 -25.51 36.76
C ALA A 7 -8.01 -24.05 36.39
N THR A 8 -8.87 -23.81 35.40
CA THR A 8 -9.26 -22.45 34.98
C THR A 8 -10.78 -22.34 35.01
N PHE A 9 -11.30 -21.23 35.53
CA PHE A 9 -12.72 -20.98 35.72
C PHE A 9 -13.13 -19.64 35.13
N SER A 10 -14.37 -19.51 34.67
CA SER A 10 -14.86 -18.25 34.10
C SER A 10 -15.07 -17.15 35.14
N ASN A 11 -15.39 -17.53 36.38
CA ASN A 11 -15.67 -16.60 37.48
C ASN A 11 -15.42 -17.23 38.86
N TYR A 12 -15.46 -16.38 39.89
CA TYR A 12 -15.19 -16.78 41.26
C TYR A 12 -16.23 -17.77 41.83
N LEU A 13 -17.50 -17.66 41.42
CA LEU A 13 -18.55 -18.58 41.89
C LEU A 13 -18.24 -20.03 41.51
N GLN A 14 -17.58 -20.24 40.37
CA GLN A 14 -17.12 -21.56 39.94
C GLN A 14 -15.81 -21.96 40.61
N ALA A 15 -14.87 -21.03 40.79
CA ALA A 15 -13.53 -21.32 41.34
C ALA A 15 -13.51 -21.55 42.86
N GLY A 16 -14.30 -20.76 43.60
CA GLY A 16 -14.32 -20.71 45.06
C GLY A 16 -14.54 -22.07 45.74
N PRO A 17 -15.52 -22.89 45.32
CA PRO A 17 -15.73 -24.22 45.89
C PRO A 17 -14.50 -25.14 45.80
N PHE A 18 -13.79 -25.11 44.67
CA PHE A 18 -12.59 -25.94 44.46
C PHE A 18 -11.40 -25.45 45.30
N LYS A 19 -11.23 -24.13 45.41
CA LYS A 19 -10.23 -23.51 46.29
C LYS A 19 -10.46 -23.96 47.74
N SER A 20 -11.68 -23.75 48.26
CA SER A 20 -12.05 -24.13 49.63
C SER A 20 -11.85 -25.61 49.90
N LYS A 21 -12.13 -26.48 48.92
CA LYS A 21 -11.89 -27.93 49.06
C LYS A 21 -10.40 -28.24 49.21
N LEU A 22 -9.54 -27.65 48.38
CA LEU A 22 -8.09 -27.87 48.44
C LEU A 22 -7.50 -27.36 49.76
N GLU A 23 -7.90 -26.19 50.20
CA GLU A 23 -7.46 -25.62 51.48
C GLU A 23 -7.85 -26.52 52.66
N ASN A 24 -9.08 -27.05 52.66
CA ASN A 24 -9.56 -27.99 53.69
C ASN A 24 -8.79 -29.33 53.71
N GLU A 25 -8.24 -29.76 52.58
CA GLU A 25 -7.39 -30.96 52.46
C GLU A 25 -5.89 -30.66 52.74
N GLY A 26 -5.60 -29.44 53.23
CA GLY A 26 -4.25 -28.99 53.57
C GLY A 26 -3.37 -28.72 52.36
N VAL A 27 -3.95 -28.33 51.22
CA VAL A 27 -3.22 -27.92 50.01
C VAL A 27 -3.29 -26.40 49.87
N ALA A 28 -2.14 -25.73 49.95
CA ALA A 28 -2.07 -24.29 49.73
C ALA A 28 -2.33 -23.96 48.24
N CYS A 29 -3.32 -23.10 47.98
CA CYS A 29 -3.70 -22.71 46.62
C CYS A 29 -4.04 -21.23 46.50
N PHE A 30 -3.98 -20.69 45.28
CA PHE A 30 -4.18 -19.28 44.97
C PHE A 30 -5.06 -19.14 43.72
N LEU A 31 -5.90 -18.10 43.69
CA LEU A 31 -6.64 -17.72 42.49
C LEU A 31 -5.92 -16.55 41.83
N MET A 32 -5.33 -16.79 40.67
CA MET A 32 -4.74 -15.76 39.84
C MET A 32 -5.80 -15.17 38.92
N ASP A 33 -5.73 -13.87 38.68
CA ASP A 33 -6.66 -13.08 37.86
C ASP A 33 -8.10 -12.93 38.43
N GLU A 34 -8.33 -13.27 39.71
CA GLU A 34 -9.63 -13.14 40.39
C GLU A 34 -10.18 -11.70 40.39
N HIS A 35 -9.35 -10.74 40.84
CA HIS A 35 -9.74 -9.33 40.90
C HIS A 35 -10.00 -8.76 39.50
N THR A 36 -9.16 -9.10 38.53
CA THR A 36 -9.29 -8.62 37.14
C THR A 36 -10.54 -9.18 36.48
N SER A 37 -10.82 -10.48 36.66
CA SER A 37 -12.06 -11.13 36.19
C SER A 37 -13.31 -10.52 36.81
N THR A 38 -13.24 -10.12 38.09
CA THR A 38 -14.35 -9.45 38.79
C THR A 38 -14.62 -8.04 38.26
N ILE A 39 -13.56 -7.28 37.98
CA ILE A 39 -13.66 -5.87 37.52
C ILE A 39 -13.99 -5.79 36.03
N ALA A 40 -13.47 -6.71 35.21
CA ALA A 40 -13.66 -6.73 33.76
C ALA A 40 -14.14 -8.10 33.23
N PRO A 41 -15.38 -8.52 33.55
CA PRO A 41 -15.90 -9.84 33.13
C PRO A 41 -15.93 -10.03 31.60
N HIS A 42 -16.14 -8.94 30.84
CA HIS A 42 -16.19 -8.98 29.38
C HIS A 42 -14.83 -9.27 28.71
N MET A 43 -13.73 -9.23 29.47
CA MET A 43 -12.38 -9.51 28.98
C MET A 43 -11.96 -10.97 29.18
N GLU A 44 -12.88 -11.87 29.54
CA GLU A 44 -12.59 -13.30 29.80
C GLU A 44 -11.77 -13.95 28.68
N ALA A 45 -12.13 -13.71 27.41
CA ALA A 45 -11.43 -14.25 26.25
C ALA A 45 -9.98 -13.76 26.09
N ALA A 46 -9.64 -12.59 26.67
CA ALA A 46 -8.30 -12.02 26.62
C ALA A 46 -7.45 -12.39 27.85
N ILE A 47 -8.09 -12.56 29.01
CA ILE A 47 -7.42 -12.89 30.29
C ILE A 47 -7.24 -14.40 30.46
N GLY A 48 -8.15 -15.19 29.87
CA GLY A 48 -8.18 -16.63 29.95
C GLY A 48 -8.71 -17.15 31.29
N GLY A 49 -9.67 -16.45 31.90
CA GLY A 49 -10.34 -16.85 33.15
C GLY A 49 -9.50 -16.74 34.43
N ILE A 50 -10.10 -17.13 35.55
CA ILE A 50 -9.47 -17.24 36.88
C ILE A 50 -8.71 -18.56 36.97
N LYS A 51 -7.41 -18.48 37.25
CA LYS A 51 -6.51 -19.64 37.29
C LYS A 51 -6.32 -20.10 38.73
N LEU A 52 -6.75 -21.32 39.05
CA LEU A 52 -6.47 -21.96 40.34
C LEU A 52 -5.06 -22.57 40.29
N GLN A 53 -4.19 -22.10 41.17
CA GLN A 53 -2.78 -22.47 41.21
C GLN A 53 -2.39 -23.13 42.54
N VAL A 54 -1.50 -24.11 42.48
CA VAL A 54 -0.91 -24.79 43.64
C VAL A 54 0.60 -24.85 43.51
N SER A 55 1.29 -25.14 44.61
CA SER A 55 2.71 -25.51 44.56
C SER A 55 2.91 -26.72 43.64
N LYS A 56 3.95 -26.70 42.81
CA LYS A 56 4.31 -27.81 41.92
C LYS A 56 4.44 -29.15 42.68
N ASN A 57 4.87 -29.12 43.93
CA ASN A 57 5.00 -30.32 44.78
C ASN A 57 3.64 -30.92 45.15
N ASP A 58 2.60 -30.10 45.24
CA ASP A 58 1.24 -30.51 45.61
C ASP A 58 0.36 -30.81 44.39
N PHE A 59 0.87 -30.62 43.18
CA PHE A 59 0.12 -30.78 41.92
C PHE A 59 -0.63 -32.13 41.85
N THR A 60 0.06 -33.24 42.11
CA THR A 60 -0.54 -34.59 42.02
C THR A 60 -1.63 -34.79 43.08
N LYS A 61 -1.39 -34.31 44.31
CA LYS A 61 -2.37 -34.40 45.41
C LYS A 61 -3.60 -33.55 45.09
N ALA A 62 -3.39 -32.32 44.66
CA ALA A 62 -4.45 -31.39 44.28
C ALA A 62 -5.30 -31.92 43.12
N ARG A 63 -4.64 -32.45 42.08
CA ARG A 63 -5.32 -33.03 40.91
C ARG A 63 -6.26 -34.17 41.30
N LYS A 64 -5.80 -35.06 42.17
CA LYS A 64 -6.59 -36.17 42.68
C LYS A 64 -7.81 -35.69 43.49
N ILE A 65 -7.62 -34.74 44.40
CA ILE A 65 -8.71 -34.17 45.21
C ILE A 65 -9.80 -33.58 44.30
N LEU A 66 -9.41 -32.83 43.26
CA LEU A 66 -10.35 -32.23 42.33
C LEU A 66 -11.12 -33.30 41.53
N GLN A 67 -10.44 -34.35 41.06
CA GLN A 67 -11.06 -35.50 40.41
C GLN A 67 -12.08 -36.20 41.32
N ASP A 68 -11.72 -36.41 42.58
CA ASP A 68 -12.58 -37.11 43.57
C ASP A 68 -13.90 -36.35 43.83
N ILE A 69 -13.91 -35.02 43.67
CA ILE A 69 -15.12 -34.19 43.77
C ILE A 69 -15.79 -33.92 42.42
N GLY A 70 -15.39 -34.64 41.37
CA GLY A 70 -16.04 -34.61 40.06
C GLY A 70 -15.53 -33.54 39.10
N TYR A 71 -14.40 -32.90 39.36
CA TYR A 71 -13.76 -32.01 38.38
C TYR A 71 -13.12 -32.84 37.26
N THR A 72 -13.58 -32.63 36.03
CA THR A 72 -12.96 -33.17 34.82
C THR A 72 -11.95 -32.16 34.30
N PHE A 73 -10.70 -32.58 34.14
CA PHE A 73 -9.72 -31.77 33.44
C PHE A 73 -10.01 -31.89 31.95
N ASP A 74 -10.26 -30.77 31.28
CA ASP A 74 -10.21 -30.73 29.82
C ASP A 74 -8.77 -31.07 29.41
N ASP A 75 -8.59 -32.16 28.68
CA ASP A 75 -7.29 -32.59 28.21
C ASP A 75 -6.63 -31.48 27.37
N GLU A 76 -5.29 -31.43 27.43
CA GLU A 76 -4.39 -30.41 26.89
C GLU A 76 -4.95 -29.61 25.69
N TYR A 77 -4.85 -28.28 25.78
CA TYR A 77 -5.22 -27.34 24.71
C TYR A 77 -4.63 -27.78 23.36
N GLU A 78 -5.40 -28.55 22.59
CA GLU A 78 -5.00 -28.97 21.27
C GLU A 78 -5.12 -27.76 20.34
N LEU A 79 -4.01 -27.40 19.70
CA LEU A 79 -4.01 -26.35 18.67
C LEU A 79 -5.16 -26.60 17.69
N PRO A 80 -6.00 -25.58 17.40
CA PRO A 80 -7.07 -25.69 16.41
C PRO A 80 -6.55 -26.26 15.08
N VAL A 81 -7.38 -27.03 14.38
CA VAL A 81 -7.02 -27.77 13.14
C VAL A 81 -6.26 -26.91 12.13
N PHE A 82 -6.66 -25.64 11.98
CA PHE A 82 -5.97 -24.66 11.13
C PHE A 82 -4.50 -24.48 11.51
N TRP A 83 -4.20 -24.30 12.80
CA TRP A 83 -2.83 -24.10 13.29
C TRP A 83 -1.98 -25.35 13.13
N LYS A 84 -2.53 -26.55 13.26
CA LYS A 84 -1.80 -27.80 12.97
C LYS A 84 -1.33 -27.87 11.51
N HIS A 85 -2.21 -27.50 10.56
CA HIS A 85 -1.86 -27.46 9.13
C HIS A 85 -0.82 -26.37 8.84
N PHE A 86 -1.02 -25.18 9.39
CA PHE A 86 -0.09 -24.05 9.21
C PHE A 86 1.30 -24.36 9.79
N ASP A 87 1.36 -25.02 10.95
CA ASP A 87 2.62 -25.41 11.58
C ASP A 87 3.39 -26.42 10.72
N ASN A 88 2.72 -27.47 10.23
CA ASN A 88 3.33 -28.47 9.36
C ASN A 88 3.87 -27.86 8.06
N LEU A 89 3.14 -26.90 7.48
CA LEU A 89 3.57 -26.21 6.26
C LEU A 89 4.78 -25.31 6.51
N THR A 90 4.79 -24.57 7.61
CA THR A 90 5.81 -23.54 7.86
C THR A 90 7.06 -24.06 8.57
N ARG A 91 7.00 -25.25 9.20
CA ARG A 91 8.16 -25.88 9.87
C ARG A 91 9.25 -26.33 8.91
N THR A 92 8.90 -26.67 7.66
CA THR A 92 9.85 -27.14 6.64
C THR A 92 10.69 -26.02 6.05
N LEU A 93 10.33 -24.75 6.31
CA LEU A 93 11.04 -23.60 5.78
C LEU A 93 12.36 -23.37 6.56
N PRO A 94 13.52 -23.33 5.88
CA PRO A 94 14.84 -23.35 6.53
C PRO A 94 15.09 -22.19 7.50
N VAL A 95 14.49 -21.03 7.23
CA VAL A 95 14.65 -19.80 8.04
C VAL A 95 13.54 -19.64 9.08
N LEU A 96 12.33 -20.13 8.78
CA LEU A 96 11.12 -19.85 9.57
C LEU A 96 10.77 -20.97 10.56
N GLY A 97 11.15 -22.22 10.28
CA GLY A 97 10.75 -23.38 11.07
C GLY A 97 11.24 -23.38 12.52
N LYS A 98 12.30 -22.63 12.83
CA LYS A 98 12.86 -22.51 14.19
C LYS A 98 12.12 -21.50 15.09
N LYS A 99 11.16 -20.75 14.56
CA LYS A 99 10.43 -19.70 15.30
C LYS A 99 9.07 -20.23 15.82
N SER A 100 8.47 -19.52 16.77
CA SER A 100 7.11 -19.82 17.24
C SER A 100 6.10 -19.69 16.09
N ILE A 101 5.03 -20.48 16.13
CA ILE A 101 4.01 -20.50 15.07
C ILE A 101 3.40 -19.11 14.81
N PHE A 102 3.15 -18.35 15.89
CA PHE A 102 2.64 -16.98 15.81
C PHE A 102 3.60 -16.03 15.10
N LEU A 103 4.92 -16.15 15.38
CA LEU A 103 5.91 -15.30 14.73
C LEU A 103 6.04 -15.61 13.23
N ARG A 104 5.95 -16.89 12.84
CA ARG A 104 5.94 -17.29 11.42
C ARG A 104 4.74 -16.73 10.68
N PHE A 105 3.56 -16.80 11.29
CA PHE A 105 2.33 -16.25 10.74
C PHE A 105 2.43 -14.73 10.56
N LEU A 106 2.95 -14.02 11.57
CA LEU A 106 3.15 -12.58 11.48
C LEU A 106 4.12 -12.20 10.34
N ILE A 107 5.24 -12.92 10.20
CA ILE A 107 6.20 -12.67 9.12
C ILE A 107 5.54 -12.86 7.75
N LEU A 108 4.79 -13.94 7.55
CA LEU A 108 4.11 -14.20 6.28
C LEU A 108 3.06 -13.13 5.96
N LEU A 109 2.27 -12.70 6.95
CA LEU A 109 1.31 -11.61 6.78
C LEU A 109 1.98 -10.29 6.38
N ILE A 110 3.10 -9.94 7.03
CA ILE A 110 3.86 -8.73 6.69
C ILE A 110 4.38 -8.81 5.26
N THR A 111 4.95 -9.95 4.86
CA THR A 111 5.46 -10.11 3.48
C THR A 111 4.35 -10.03 2.44
N PHE A 112 3.19 -10.62 2.72
CA PHE A 112 2.03 -10.53 1.85
C PHE A 112 1.52 -9.08 1.74
N ALA A 113 1.41 -8.37 2.86
CA ALA A 113 0.99 -6.97 2.87
C ALA A 113 1.95 -6.07 2.07
N LEU A 114 3.26 -6.22 2.25
CA LEU A 114 4.27 -5.47 1.49
C LEU A 114 4.18 -5.74 -0.02
N SER A 115 3.98 -7.01 -0.41
CA SER A 115 3.82 -7.37 -1.82
C SER A 115 2.57 -6.75 -2.44
N ALA A 116 1.44 -6.75 -1.72
CA ALA A 116 0.19 -6.15 -2.18
C ALA A 116 0.31 -4.63 -2.35
N ILE A 117 0.97 -3.95 -1.40
CA ILE A 117 1.25 -2.51 -1.49
C ILE A 117 2.12 -2.19 -2.71
N SER A 118 3.18 -2.98 -2.95
CA SER A 118 4.04 -2.79 -4.13
C SER A 118 3.27 -2.92 -5.45
N THR A 119 2.40 -3.91 -5.56
CA THR A 119 1.54 -4.08 -6.74
C THR A 119 0.61 -2.91 -6.94
N LEU A 120 0.01 -2.40 -5.85
CA LEU A 120 -0.88 -1.24 -5.90
C LEU A 120 -0.14 0.01 -6.40
N VAL A 121 1.09 0.25 -5.94
CA VAL A 121 1.93 1.37 -6.41
C VAL A 121 2.27 1.21 -7.89
N TYR A 122 2.65 0.00 -8.31
CA TYR A 122 2.98 -0.29 -9.71
C TYR A 122 1.80 -0.06 -10.65
N VAL A 123 0.59 -0.49 -10.26
CA VAL A 123 -0.63 -0.31 -11.06
C VAL A 123 -1.07 1.15 -11.14
N ASN A 124 -0.79 1.94 -10.10
CA ASN A 124 -1.22 3.35 -10.02
C ASN A 124 -0.21 4.36 -10.60
N GLN A 125 0.91 3.93 -11.18
CA GLN A 125 1.78 4.84 -11.93
C GLN A 125 1.11 5.21 -13.26
N PRO A 126 0.95 6.51 -13.60
CA PRO A 126 0.34 6.91 -14.86
C PRO A 126 1.20 6.46 -16.04
N ALA A 127 0.58 5.93 -17.09
CA ALA A 127 1.32 5.54 -18.27
C ALA A 127 1.91 6.79 -18.96
N THR A 128 3.11 6.68 -19.54
CA THR A 128 3.78 7.79 -20.27
C THR A 128 2.86 8.44 -21.31
N LYS A 129 2.03 7.63 -21.99
CA LYS A 129 1.03 8.12 -22.93
C LYS A 129 -0.05 8.98 -22.27
N ASP A 130 -0.51 8.60 -21.08
CA ASP A 130 -1.51 9.36 -20.34
C ASP A 130 -0.93 10.71 -19.91
N MET A 131 0.29 10.72 -19.38
CA MET A 131 1.00 11.95 -19.01
C MET A 131 1.18 12.90 -20.20
N LEU A 132 1.52 12.39 -21.37
CA LEU A 132 1.66 13.20 -22.60
C LEU A 132 0.32 13.76 -23.09
N THR A 133 -0.80 13.08 -22.82
CA THR A 133 -2.09 13.35 -23.49
C THR A 133 -3.19 13.94 -22.62
N GLU A 134 -3.05 13.90 -21.30
CA GLU A 134 -4.07 14.41 -20.38
C GLU A 134 -4.27 15.92 -20.55
N ARG A 135 -3.22 16.66 -20.96
CA ARG A 135 -3.16 18.13 -20.90
C ARG A 135 -2.29 18.73 -22.00
N ASP A 136 -2.43 20.04 -22.17
CA ASP A 136 -1.60 20.81 -23.09
C ASP A 136 -0.26 21.22 -22.43
N TRP A 137 0.77 21.33 -23.27
CA TRP A 137 2.14 21.65 -22.89
C TRP A 137 2.50 23.05 -23.33
N CYS A 138 2.66 23.98 -22.38
CA CYS A 138 3.02 25.36 -22.65
C CYS A 138 4.47 25.47 -23.09
N ILE A 139 4.72 26.12 -24.23
CA ILE A 139 6.08 26.27 -24.76
C ILE A 139 6.79 27.40 -24.01
N ASN A 140 7.93 27.07 -23.43
CA ASN A 140 8.82 28.03 -22.77
C ASN A 140 9.93 28.49 -23.71
N SER A 141 10.52 27.58 -24.48
CA SER A 141 11.50 27.90 -25.51
C SER A 141 11.42 26.93 -26.68
N PHE A 142 11.72 27.45 -27.86
CA PHE A 142 11.79 26.69 -29.10
C PHE A 142 13.09 27.05 -29.80
N THR A 143 13.92 26.06 -30.11
CA THR A 143 15.20 26.28 -30.81
C THR A 143 15.24 25.44 -32.07
N HIS A 144 15.68 26.04 -33.19
CA HIS A 144 15.99 25.33 -34.43
C HIS A 144 17.44 25.63 -34.86
N GLN A 145 18.27 24.60 -34.99
CA GLN A 145 19.70 24.69 -35.33
C GLN A 145 20.48 25.68 -34.44
N GLY A 146 20.16 25.69 -33.15
CA GLY A 146 20.78 26.59 -32.17
C GLY A 146 20.24 28.04 -32.18
N LYS A 147 19.28 28.36 -33.05
CA LYS A 147 18.62 29.67 -33.07
C LYS A 147 17.26 29.59 -32.39
N GLU A 148 17.02 30.48 -31.43
CA GLU A 148 15.73 30.61 -30.77
C GLU A 148 14.66 31.11 -31.76
N LEU A 149 13.50 30.45 -31.71
CA LEU A 149 12.30 30.79 -32.46
C LEU A 149 11.18 31.11 -31.47
N HIS A 150 10.34 32.09 -31.81
CA HIS A 150 9.17 32.45 -31.02
C HIS A 150 7.92 32.09 -31.81
N PRO A 151 7.33 30.92 -31.56
CA PRO A 151 6.07 30.55 -32.21
C PRO A 151 4.97 31.53 -31.80
N TYR A 152 4.07 31.81 -32.73
CA TYR A 152 2.93 32.69 -32.52
C TYR A 152 1.79 32.33 -33.47
N SER A 153 0.73 31.76 -32.91
CA SER A 153 -0.48 31.40 -33.65
C SER A 153 -1.46 32.58 -33.70
N THR A 154 -2.04 32.87 -34.87
CA THR A 154 -2.99 33.98 -35.12
C THR A 154 -4.46 33.63 -34.80
N GLY A 155 -4.69 32.49 -34.13
CA GLY A 155 -6.03 32.03 -33.74
C GLY A 155 -6.59 32.72 -32.48
N VAL A 156 -7.82 32.36 -32.11
CA VAL A 156 -8.46 32.87 -30.88
C VAL A 156 -7.74 32.32 -29.66
N LYS A 157 -7.09 33.20 -28.90
CA LYS A 157 -6.42 32.88 -27.64
C LYS A 157 -7.27 33.36 -26.48
N LEU A 158 -7.67 32.45 -25.59
CA LEU A 158 -8.26 32.82 -24.30
C LEU A 158 -7.12 33.26 -23.37
N ILE A 159 -6.89 34.57 -23.27
CA ILE A 159 -5.91 35.14 -22.34
C ILE A 159 -6.63 35.43 -21.02
N LEU A 160 -6.31 34.65 -19.98
CA LEU A 160 -6.87 34.82 -18.64
C LEU A 160 -5.82 35.51 -17.75
N ASN A 161 -6.18 36.67 -17.18
CA ASN A 161 -5.30 37.54 -16.36
C ASN A 161 -4.99 36.96 -14.96
N ASN A 162 -4.63 35.68 -14.85
CA ASN A 162 -4.32 34.99 -13.58
C ASN A 162 -2.82 34.69 -13.41
N GLY A 163 -1.93 35.36 -14.15
CA GLY A 163 -0.48 35.34 -13.91
C GLY A 163 0.27 34.12 -14.47
N GLN A 164 -0.38 33.22 -15.21
CA GLN A 164 0.28 32.21 -16.04
C GLN A 164 -0.27 32.28 -17.45
N ASN A 165 0.24 33.23 -18.24
CA ASN A 165 -0.12 33.35 -19.64
C ASN A 165 0.66 32.30 -20.44
N CYS A 166 0.07 31.13 -20.62
CA CYS A 166 0.48 30.19 -21.66
C CYS A 166 0.17 30.81 -23.03
N ILE A 167 1.18 31.32 -23.73
CA ILE A 167 0.97 32.03 -25.01
C ILE A 167 0.80 31.03 -26.16
N GLU A 168 1.66 30.02 -26.20
CA GLU A 168 1.62 28.92 -27.17
C GLU A 168 1.74 27.58 -26.44
N LYS A 169 1.14 26.56 -27.04
CA LYS A 169 1.10 25.23 -26.47
C LYS A 169 1.15 24.15 -27.54
N ILE A 170 1.58 22.97 -27.11
CA ILE A 170 1.51 21.72 -27.86
C ILE A 170 0.41 20.87 -27.23
N ARG A 171 -0.48 20.31 -28.05
CA ARG A 171 -1.45 19.31 -27.61
C ARG A 171 -1.16 17.99 -28.29
N LEU A 172 -0.99 16.94 -27.49
CA LEU A 172 -0.90 15.57 -27.95
C LEU A 172 -2.18 14.85 -27.51
N GLY A 173 -3.02 14.43 -28.45
CA GLY A 173 -4.29 13.76 -28.16
C GLY A 173 -4.15 12.24 -28.04
N ILE A 174 -5.04 11.61 -27.26
CA ILE A 174 -5.06 10.15 -26.98
C ILE A 174 -5.16 9.31 -28.26
N GLU A 175 -5.84 9.81 -29.29
CA GLU A 175 -6.04 9.17 -30.60
C GLU A 175 -4.88 9.40 -31.60
N GLY A 176 -3.77 9.98 -31.13
CA GLY A 176 -2.61 10.27 -31.97
C GLY A 176 -2.78 11.52 -32.83
N TYR A 177 -3.67 12.44 -32.47
CA TYR A 177 -3.74 13.79 -33.04
C TYR A 177 -2.71 14.70 -32.35
N ALA A 178 -2.03 15.57 -33.09
CA ALA A 178 -1.12 16.56 -32.54
C ALA A 178 -1.45 17.96 -33.07
N GLU A 179 -1.35 18.96 -32.20
CA GLU A 179 -1.49 20.38 -32.54
C GLU A 179 -0.25 21.11 -32.04
N PHE A 180 0.39 21.83 -32.95
CA PHE A 180 1.59 22.63 -32.74
C PHE A 180 1.31 24.09 -33.07
N PRO A 181 2.07 25.04 -32.51
CA PRO A 181 1.83 26.45 -32.81
C PRO A 181 2.31 26.84 -34.21
N GLY A 182 1.68 27.87 -34.75
CA GLY A 182 2.08 28.51 -35.99
C GLY A 182 3.20 29.55 -35.81
N PHE A 183 3.61 30.16 -36.92
CA PHE A 183 4.56 31.29 -36.95
C PHE A 183 3.93 32.47 -37.71
N ASN A 184 3.15 33.29 -36.99
CA ASN A 184 2.22 34.27 -37.56
C ASN A 184 1.18 33.64 -38.51
N THR A 185 0.77 32.42 -38.19
CA THR A 185 -0.22 31.61 -38.92
C THR A 185 -1.19 30.96 -37.94
N PHE A 186 -2.21 30.25 -38.42
CA PHE A 186 -2.98 29.35 -37.54
C PHE A 186 -2.09 28.24 -36.97
N ALA A 187 -2.57 27.59 -35.91
CA ALA A 187 -1.96 26.39 -35.36
C ALA A 187 -1.92 25.30 -36.44
N VAL A 188 -0.90 24.45 -36.33
CA VAL A 188 -0.56 23.39 -37.27
C VAL A 188 -1.00 22.06 -36.69
N ASN A 189 -1.66 21.25 -37.51
CA ASN A 189 -2.20 19.97 -37.08
C ASN A 189 -1.42 18.83 -37.72
N GLY A 190 -1.33 17.72 -37.00
CA GLY A 190 -0.67 16.52 -37.47
C GLY A 190 -1.08 15.28 -36.68
N ARG A 191 -0.28 14.24 -36.82
CA ARG A 191 -0.42 12.98 -36.12
C ARG A 191 0.85 12.69 -35.33
N TRP A 192 0.70 11.98 -34.22
CA TRP A 192 1.85 11.50 -33.45
C TRP A 192 1.67 10.04 -33.01
N HIS A 193 2.79 9.36 -32.78
CA HIS A 193 2.87 8.01 -32.24
C HIS A 193 3.98 7.90 -31.19
N LEU A 194 3.76 7.11 -30.14
CA LEU A 194 4.71 6.87 -29.05
C LEU A 194 5.44 5.55 -29.28
N ASP A 195 6.77 5.58 -29.30
CA ASP A 195 7.64 4.41 -29.19
C ASP A 195 8.18 4.29 -27.76
N ILE A 196 7.53 3.43 -26.97
CA ILE A 196 7.84 3.25 -25.53
C ILE A 196 9.21 2.61 -25.33
N GLU A 197 9.70 1.80 -26.28
CA GLU A 197 10.99 1.13 -26.12
C GLU A 197 12.17 2.08 -26.30
N LYS A 198 11.96 3.21 -26.98
CA LYS A 198 13.00 4.19 -27.31
C LYS A 198 12.85 5.53 -26.59
N ASP A 199 11.79 5.70 -25.79
CA ASP A 199 11.42 7.00 -25.20
C ASP A 199 11.36 8.12 -26.26
N SER A 200 10.77 7.79 -27.41
CA SER A 200 10.65 8.72 -28.54
C SER A 200 9.21 8.83 -29.04
N ILE A 201 8.86 9.98 -29.61
CA ILE A 201 7.64 10.18 -30.38
C ILE A 201 7.96 10.42 -31.85
N PHE A 202 7.08 9.97 -32.74
CA PHE A 202 7.13 10.29 -34.16
C PHE A 202 5.96 11.18 -34.53
N VAL A 203 6.24 12.36 -35.06
CA VAL A 203 5.25 13.32 -35.55
C VAL A 203 5.21 13.27 -37.07
N SER A 204 4.03 13.26 -37.66
CA SER A 204 3.83 13.12 -39.11
C SER A 204 2.55 13.79 -39.62
N GLY A 205 2.47 13.95 -40.94
CA GLY A 205 1.27 14.50 -41.58
C GLY A 205 1.04 15.96 -41.22
N ILE A 206 2.14 16.69 -41.04
CA ILE A 206 2.13 18.13 -40.78
C ILE A 206 1.87 18.85 -42.12
N ASP A 207 0.91 19.77 -42.13
CA ASP A 207 0.54 20.51 -43.34
C ASP A 207 1.48 21.69 -43.64
N THR A 208 1.92 22.40 -42.60
CA THR A 208 2.82 23.57 -42.68
C THR A 208 3.98 23.44 -41.70
N PHE A 209 5.18 23.83 -42.12
CA PHE A 209 6.43 23.72 -41.33
C PHE A 209 6.87 22.27 -41.03
N GLN A 210 6.79 21.36 -42.01
CA GLN A 210 7.28 19.98 -41.85
C GLN A 210 8.72 19.93 -41.31
N ASP A 211 9.62 20.79 -41.81
CA ASP A 211 11.02 20.82 -41.39
C ASP A 211 11.22 21.13 -39.89
N LEU A 212 10.21 21.72 -39.22
CA LEU A 212 10.26 22.06 -37.80
C LEU A 212 9.57 21.02 -36.90
N TYR A 213 8.54 20.35 -37.41
CA TYR A 213 7.65 19.51 -36.60
C TYR A 213 7.63 18.03 -36.99
N GLU A 214 7.91 17.68 -38.25
CA GLU A 214 7.77 16.31 -38.73
C GLU A 214 9.06 15.51 -38.50
N GLY A 215 8.94 14.34 -37.88
CA GLY A 215 10.06 13.46 -37.58
C GLY A 215 10.04 12.86 -36.18
N TRP A 216 11.18 12.27 -35.82
CA TRP A 216 11.41 11.67 -34.50
C TRP A 216 11.88 12.71 -33.50
N TYR A 217 11.32 12.64 -32.28
CA TYR A 217 11.76 13.38 -31.11
C TYR A 217 11.99 12.41 -29.98
N ASP A 218 13.18 12.46 -29.39
CA ASP A 218 13.39 11.92 -28.05
C ASP A 218 12.73 12.86 -27.05
N PHE A 219 12.20 12.32 -25.95
CA PHE A 219 11.55 13.15 -24.95
C PHE A 219 12.06 12.90 -23.53
N GLU A 220 12.09 13.97 -22.74
CA GLU A 220 12.22 13.90 -21.29
C GLU A 220 10.91 14.39 -20.67
N LEU A 221 10.26 13.53 -19.89
CA LEU A 221 8.92 13.78 -19.34
C LEU A 221 8.91 13.60 -17.82
N ASN A 222 8.30 14.56 -17.13
CA ASN A 222 7.88 14.43 -15.74
C ASN A 222 6.55 15.16 -15.50
N ASP A 223 6.09 15.24 -14.25
CA ASP A 223 4.80 15.85 -13.89
C ASP A 223 4.68 17.35 -14.20
N GLN A 224 5.79 18.05 -14.49
CA GLN A 224 5.85 19.50 -14.68
C GLN A 224 6.45 19.93 -16.02
N HIS A 225 7.29 19.10 -16.64
CA HIS A 225 8.09 19.46 -17.80
C HIS A 225 8.02 18.37 -18.87
N LEU A 226 8.01 18.84 -20.12
CA LEU A 226 8.20 18.02 -21.31
C LEU A 226 9.28 18.68 -22.16
N ILE A 227 10.31 17.94 -22.52
CA ILE A 227 11.34 18.39 -23.45
C ILE A 227 11.27 17.49 -24.67
N LEU A 228 11.14 18.06 -25.86
CA LEU A 228 11.17 17.34 -27.13
C LEU A 228 12.44 17.70 -27.88
N THR A 229 13.25 16.69 -28.23
CA THR A 229 14.55 16.89 -28.89
C THR A 229 14.62 16.07 -30.17
N SER A 230 14.80 16.74 -31.30
CA SER A 230 15.16 16.13 -32.58
C SER A 230 16.56 16.56 -32.99
N LYS A 231 17.02 16.11 -34.17
CA LYS A 231 18.34 16.48 -34.71
C LYS A 231 18.57 17.99 -34.79
N ASN A 232 17.52 18.74 -35.14
CA ASN A 232 17.63 20.17 -35.42
C ASN A 232 16.72 21.02 -34.52
N VAL A 233 15.79 20.42 -33.77
CA VAL A 233 14.79 21.15 -32.99
C VAL A 233 14.85 20.73 -31.53
N THR A 234 14.75 21.70 -30.64
CA THR A 234 14.53 21.45 -29.21
C THR A 234 13.39 22.33 -28.72
N ILE A 235 12.40 21.71 -28.09
CA ILE A 235 11.23 22.40 -27.54
C ILE A 235 11.18 22.10 -26.05
N TYR A 236 11.26 23.15 -25.23
CA TYR A 236 11.06 23.05 -23.79
C TYR A 236 9.65 23.49 -23.45
N CYS A 237 8.92 22.63 -22.75
CA CYS A 237 7.57 22.87 -22.32
C CYS A 237 7.40 22.70 -20.81
N THR A 238 6.41 23.41 -20.28
CA THR A 238 5.90 23.26 -18.92
C THR A 238 4.44 22.89 -18.95
N ARG A 239 4.00 22.14 -17.95
CA ARG A 239 2.60 21.74 -17.80
C ARG A 239 1.71 22.97 -17.62
N GLU A 240 0.65 23.07 -18.43
CA GLU A 240 -0.42 24.05 -18.21
C GLU A 240 -1.15 23.69 -16.90
N LYS A 241 -1.17 24.61 -15.91
CA LYS A 241 -1.92 24.39 -14.68
C LYS A 241 -3.41 24.45 -14.99
N ASP A 242 -4.20 23.51 -14.45
CA ASP A 242 -5.66 23.63 -14.52
C ASP A 242 -6.08 24.95 -13.90
N ILE A 243 -6.72 25.77 -14.72
CA ILE A 243 -7.53 26.85 -14.23
C ILE A 243 -8.82 26.18 -13.74
N GLN A 244 -8.94 26.01 -12.41
CA GLN A 244 -10.26 25.83 -11.82
C GLN A 244 -11.07 27.07 -12.18
N LEU A 245 -11.95 26.95 -13.16
CA LEU A 245 -12.94 27.98 -13.44
C LEU A 245 -13.72 28.19 -12.14
N PRO A 246 -13.75 29.40 -11.57
CA PRO A 246 -14.65 29.69 -10.47
C PRO A 246 -16.07 29.60 -11.05
N PHE A 247 -16.78 28.52 -10.74
CA PHE A 247 -18.23 28.45 -10.92
C PHE A 247 -18.91 29.36 -9.90
#